data_AF-A0A523TH96-F1
#
_entry.id   AF-A0A523TH96-F1
#
_cell.length_a   1.000
_cell.length_b   1.000
_cell.length_c   1.000
_cell.angle_alpha   90.00
_cell.angle_beta   90.00
_cell.angle_gamma   90.00
#
_symmetry.space_group_name_H-M   'P 1'
#
loop_
_entity.id
_entity.type
_entity.pdbx_description
1 polymer ?
#
loop_
_entity_poly.entity_id
_entity_poly.type
_entity_poly.pdbx_seq_one_letter_code
_entity_poly.pdbx_strand_id
1 'polypeptide(L)' 'MEQAKNKVAEITEIVSAIEHKENLEAGESCSPFCPHCNSDNVYGMSRVVGYFSIIENWNKSKKSELKRRQDGNYWAEDL' A
#
# COMPACT_ATOMS: atom_id res chain seq x y z
N MET A 1 -7.05 -4.66 42.97
CA MET A 1 -7.34 -5.34 41.69
C MET A 1 -8.11 -4.45 40.72
N GLU A 2 -9.09 -3.68 41.19
CA GLU A 2 -9.89 -2.77 40.35
C GLU A 2 -9.08 -1.66 39.66
N GLN A 3 -8.11 -1.06 40.36
CA GLN A 3 -7.21 -0.05 39.80
C GLN A 3 -6.34 -0.58 38.65
N ALA A 4 -5.98 -1.88 38.67
CA ALA A 4 -5.21 -2.49 37.60
C ALA A 4 -6.08 -2.71 36.34
N LYS A 5 -7.35 -3.08 36.52
CA LYS A 5 -8.30 -3.24 35.41
C LYS A 5 -8.55 -1.91 34.69
N ASN A 6 -8.70 -0.82 35.45
CA ASN A 6 -8.91 0.51 34.89
C ASN A 6 -7.68 0.99 34.08
N LYS A 7 -6.46 0.71 34.57
CA LYS A 7 -5.23 1.03 33.83
C LYS A 7 -5.09 0.20 32.55
N VAL A 8 -5.46 -1.09 32.58
CA VAL A 8 -5.44 -1.94 31.38
C VAL A 8 -6.44 -1.42 30.34
N ALA A 9 -7.65 -1.03 30.75
CA ALA A 9 -8.63 -0.46 29.84
C ALA A 9 -8.14 0.84 29.17
N GLU A 10 -7.55 1.75 29.96
CA GLU A 10 -6.97 3.00 29.46
C GLU A 10 -5.80 2.74 28.48
N ILE A 11 -4.92 1.78 28.79
CA ILE A 11 -3.84 1.36 27.87
C ILE A 11 -4.43 0.80 26.56
N THR A 12 -5.52 0.05 26.63
CA THR A 12 -6.12 -0.57 25.44
C THR A 12 -6.73 0.47 24.51
N GLU A 13 -7.40 1.49 25.06
CA GLU A 13 -7.92 2.64 24.30
C GLU A 13 -6.81 3.51 23.71
N ILE A 14 -5.70 3.67 24.42
CA ILE A 14 -4.54 4.43 23.91
C ILE A 14 -3.87 3.67 22.75
N VAL A 15 -3.70 2.36 22.87
CA VAL A 15 -3.10 1.52 21.81
C VAL A 15 -3.94 1.57 20.54
N SER A 16 -5.27 1.42 20.65
CA SER A 16 -6.16 1.50 19.47
C SER A 16 -6.16 2.90 18.84
N ALA A 17 -6.08 3.97 19.64
CA ALA A 17 -5.96 5.33 19.13
C ALA A 17 -4.62 5.60 18.42
N ILE A 18 -3.52 4.97 18.87
CA ILE A 18 -2.22 5.06 18.20
C ILE A 18 -2.24 4.32 16.87
N GLU A 19 -2.81 3.11 16.82
CA GLU A 19 -2.98 2.36 15.57
C GLU A 19 -3.78 3.15 14.53
N HIS A 20 -4.84 3.85 14.94
CA HIS A 20 -5.60 4.71 14.02
C HIS A 20 -4.83 5.95 13.55
N LYS A 21 -3.96 6.54 14.38
CA LYS A 21 -3.14 7.70 14.01
C LYS A 21 -2.02 7.35 13.03
N GLU A 22 -1.35 6.22 13.22
CA GLU A 22 -0.31 5.75 12.28
C GLU A 22 -0.88 5.48 10.88
N ASN A 23 -2.16 5.09 10.79
CA ASN A 23 -2.87 4.91 9.52
C ASN A 23 -3.30 6.22 8.84
N LEU A 24 -3.30 7.36 9.55
CA LEU A 24 -3.67 8.68 9.00
C LEU A 24 -2.46 9.49 8.53
N GLU A 25 -1.26 9.22 9.05
CA GLU A 25 -0.02 9.92 8.65
C GLU A 25 0.63 9.31 7.39
N ALA A 26 0.22 8.12 6.98
CA ALA A 26 0.41 7.64 5.62
C ALA A 26 -0.52 8.46 4.70
N GLY A 27 0.02 9.58 4.17
CA GLY A 27 -0.70 10.58 3.40
C GLY A 27 -1.82 10.01 2.53
N GLU A 28 -3.00 10.60 2.66
CA GLU A 28 -4.27 10.27 1.98
C GLU A 28 -4.10 9.18 0.93
N SER A 29 -4.50 7.95 1.26
CA SER A 29 -4.53 6.84 0.32
C SER A 29 -5.48 7.21 -0.82
N CYS A 30 -4.94 7.83 -1.87
CA CYS A 30 -5.70 8.15 -3.07
C CYS A 30 -6.04 6.81 -3.75
N SER A 31 -7.21 6.27 -3.42
CA SER A 31 -7.72 5.07 -4.05
C SER A 31 -7.93 5.35 -5.54
N PRO A 32 -7.43 4.49 -6.44
CA PRO A 32 -7.57 4.73 -7.87
C PRO A 32 -9.06 4.60 -8.26
N PHE A 33 -9.56 5.55 -9.05
CA PHE A 33 -10.93 5.55 -9.55
C PHE A 33 -10.98 6.04 -11.00
N CYS A 34 -12.04 5.68 -11.73
CA CYS A 34 -12.27 6.16 -13.08
C CYS A 34 -12.83 7.60 -13.05
N PRO A 35 -12.16 8.61 -13.64
CA PRO A 35 -12.62 10.00 -13.59
C PRO A 35 -13.89 10.26 -14.42
N HIS A 36 -14.33 9.30 -15.24
CA HIS A 36 -15.52 9.43 -16.08
C HIS A 36 -16.80 8.91 -15.41
N CYS A 37 -16.71 7.82 -14.65
CA CYS A 37 -17.87 7.18 -14.02
C CYS A 37 -17.75 6.96 -12.51
N ASN A 38 -16.65 7.42 -11.89
CA ASN A 38 -16.34 7.26 -10.47
C ASN A 38 -16.32 5.80 -9.99
N SER A 39 -16.11 4.86 -10.90
CA SER A 39 -15.96 3.44 -10.55
C SER A 39 -14.59 3.18 -9.95
N ASP A 40 -14.57 2.43 -8.84
CA ASP A 40 -13.36 1.92 -8.21
C ASP A 40 -12.88 0.59 -8.83
N ASN A 41 -13.63 0.06 -9.81
CA ASN A 41 -13.23 -1.15 -10.55
C ASN A 41 -12.20 -0.81 -11.63
N VAL A 42 -10.99 -0.47 -11.18
CA VAL A 42 -9.84 -0.10 -12.01
C VAL A 42 -8.64 -0.99 -11.67
N TYR A 43 -7.74 -1.15 -12.64
CA TYR A 43 -6.55 -2.00 -12.50
C TYR A 43 -5.29 -1.24 -12.92
N GLY A 44 -4.17 -1.53 -12.28
CA GLY A 44 -2.87 -1.06 -12.71
C GLY A 44 -2.42 -1.77 -13.99
N MET A 45 -2.00 -1.03 -15.01
CA MET A 45 -1.45 -1.60 -16.24
C MET A 45 -0.09 -0.99 -16.57
N SER A 46 0.84 -1.81 -17.02
CA SER A 46 2.17 -1.36 -17.46
C SER A 46 2.65 -2.15 -18.68
N ARG A 47 3.59 -1.57 -19.43
CA ARG A 47 4.12 -2.15 -20.67
C ARG A 47 5.26 -3.13 -20.37
N VAL A 48 5.13 -4.34 -20.91
CA VAL A 48 6.12 -5.43 -20.85
C VAL A 48 6.49 -5.82 -22.29
N VAL A 49 7.76 -5.65 -22.66
CA VAL A 49 8.33 -6.06 -23.98
C VAL A 49 7.40 -5.79 -25.17
N GLY A 50 6.78 -4.61 -25.20
CA GLY A 50 5.96 -4.17 -26.33
C GLY A 50 4.45 -4.17 -26.13
N TYR A 51 3.88 -4.94 -25.19
CA TYR A 51 2.42 -5.02 -24.94
C TYR A 51 2.05 -4.58 -23.52
N PHE A 52 0.78 -4.23 -23.30
CA PHE A 52 0.26 -3.88 -21.96
C PHE A 52 -0.19 -5.11 -21.19
N SER A 53 0.09 -5.13 -19.89
CA SER A 53 -0.30 -6.20 -18.98
C SER A 53 -0.79 -5.64 -17.64
N ILE A 54 -1.72 -6.36 -17.01
CA ILE A 54 -2.31 -6.03 -15.70
C ILE A 54 -1.29 -6.37 -14.59
N ILE A 55 -0.91 -5.37 -13.79
CA ILE A 55 0.15 -5.43 -12.78
C ILE A 55 -0.22 -6.37 -11.63
N GLU A 56 -1.50 -6.43 -11.25
CA GLU A 56 -2.01 -7.27 -10.18
C GLU A 56 -1.70 -8.76 -10.43
N ASN A 57 -1.74 -9.17 -11.70
CA ASN A 57 -1.46 -10.53 -12.16
C ASN A 57 0.03 -10.86 -12.25
N TRP A 58 0.93 -9.90 -11.99
CA TRP A 58 2.37 -10.13 -12.07
C TRP A 58 2.88 -10.92 -10.87
N ASN A 59 3.89 -11.76 -11.11
CA ASN A 59 4.61 -12.44 -10.04
C ASN A 59 5.45 -11.45 -9.21
N LYS A 60 5.98 -11.93 -8.06
CA LYS A 60 6.76 -11.09 -7.14
C LYS A 60 8.01 -10.47 -7.79
N SER A 61 8.70 -11.22 -8.65
CA SER A 61 9.91 -10.72 -9.31
C SER A 61 9.61 -9.58 -10.29
N LYS A 62 8.51 -9.65 -11.05
CA LYS A 62 8.07 -8.57 -11.94
C LYS A 62 7.57 -7.34 -11.18
N LYS A 63 6.84 -7.52 -10.07
CA LYS A 63 6.47 -6.38 -9.20
C LYS A 63 7.71 -5.69 -8.63
N SER A 64 8.75 -6.45 -8.29
CA SER A 64 10.03 -5.90 -7.80
C SER A 64 10.80 -5.16 -8.89
N GLU A 65 10.82 -5.70 -10.12
CA GLU A 65 11.40 -5.03 -11.29
C GLU A 65 10.66 -3.72 -11.62
N LEU A 66 9.33 -3.70 -11.55
CA LEU A 66 8.54 -2.48 -11.74
C LEU A 66 8.93 -1.39 -10.73
N LYS A 67 9.08 -1.76 -9.46
CA LYS A 67 9.51 -0.84 -8.40
C LYS A 67 10.88 -0.25 -8.73
N ARG A 68 11.86 -1.09 -9.09
CA ARG A 68 13.19 -0.63 -9.52
C ARG A 68 13.13 0.32 -10.72
N ARG A 69 12.24 0.05 -11.69
CA ARG A 69 12.02 0.94 -12.85
C ARG A 69 11.47 2.29 -12.45
N GLN A 70 10.56 2.35 -11.47
CA GLN A 70 10.03 3.60 -10.93
C GLN A 70 11.11 4.39 -10.21
N ASP A 71 12.05 3.70 -9.57
CA ASP A 71 13.23 4.29 -8.92
C ASP A 71 14.34 4.68 -9.94
N GLY A 72 14.17 4.36 -11.23
CA GLY A 72 15.17 4.60 -12.27
C GLY A 72 16.35 3.61 -12.27
N ASN A 73 16.32 2.56 -11.44
CA ASN A 73 17.33 1.50 -11.44
C ASN A 73 16.96 0.40 -12.44
N TYR A 74 17.65 0.35 -13.56
CA TYR A 74 17.45 -0.66 -14.61
C TYR A 74 18.50 -1.79 -14.56
N TRP A 75 19.47 -1.72 -13.65
CA TRP A 75 20.58 -2.65 -13.58
C TRP A 75 20.26 -3.84 -12.67
N ALA A 76 20.78 -5.00 -13.05
CA ALA A 76 20.58 -6.26 -12.32
C ALA A 76 21.62 -6.49 -11.21
N GLU A 77 22.60 -5.59 -11.06
CA GLU A 77 23.91 -5.90 -10.48
C GLU A 77 24.04 -5.66 -8.97
N ASP A 78 23.00 -5.13 -8.31
CA ASP A 78 23.00 -4.98 -6.85
C ASP A 78 22.43 -6.23 -6.16
N LEU A 79 23.13 -7.37 -6.27
CA LEU A 79 22.86 -8.62 -5.53
C LEU A 79 23.96 -8.89 -4.49
#